data_AF-W8WTM0-F1
#
_entry.id   AF-W8WTM0-F1
#
_cell.length_a   1.000
_cell.length_b   1.000
_cell.length_c   1.000
_cell.angle_alpha   90.00
_cell.angle_beta   90.00
_cell.angle_gamma   90.00
#
_symmetry.space_group_name_H-M   'P 1'
#
loop_
_entity.id
_entity.type
_entity.pdbx_description
1 polymer ?
#
loop_
_entity_poly.entity_id
_entity_poly.type
_entity_poly.pdbx_seq_one_letter_code
_entity_poly.pdbx_strand_id
1 'polypeptide(L)' 'MAIAQRQRVPDGSGTARAMAYSLKRWEALTRYLDDGDAPIDNNWVEWRAGSD' A
#
# COMPACT_ATOMS: atom_id res chain seq x y z
N MET A 1 -13.89 10.35 -7.22
CA MET A 1 -14.27 8.91 -7.24
C MET A 1 -13.76 8.14 -6.01
N ALA A 2 -12.50 8.30 -5.59
CA ALA A 2 -11.96 7.56 -4.43
C ALA A 2 -12.68 7.82 -3.08
N ILE A 3 -13.20 9.04 -2.85
CA ILE A 3 -13.84 9.42 -1.57
C ILE A 3 -15.15 8.66 -1.32
N ALA A 4 -15.97 8.43 -2.36
CA ALA A 4 -17.28 7.79 -2.22
C ALA A 4 -17.19 6.29 -1.88
N GLN A 5 -16.14 5.59 -2.35
CA GLN A 5 -15.94 4.18 -2.04
C GLN A 5 -15.43 3.95 -0.61
N ARG A 6 -14.68 4.92 -0.05
CA ARG A 6 -14.17 4.84 1.32
C ARG A 6 -15.30 4.85 2.36
N GLN A 7 -16.40 5.57 2.10
CA GLN A 7 -17.58 5.59 2.98
C GLN A 7 -18.33 4.26 3.06
N ARG A 8 -18.10 3.33 2.12
CA ARG A 8 -18.71 2.00 2.14
C ARG A 8 -17.95 1.00 3.00
N VAL A 9 -16.73 1.34 3.40
CA VAL A 9 -15.88 0.48 4.22
C VAL A 9 -15.97 0.98 5.65
N PRO A 10 -16.51 0.18 6.61
CA PRO A 10 -16.58 0.61 8.00
C PRO A 10 -15.21 0.98 8.53
N ASP A 11 -15.14 2.10 9.25
CA ASP A 11 -13.91 2.55 9.89
C ASP A 11 -13.37 1.47 10.84
N GLY A 12 -12.05 1.28 10.83
CA GLY A 12 -11.38 0.29 11.65
C GLY A 12 -11.55 -1.17 11.19
N SER A 13 -12.32 -1.45 10.13
CA SER A 13 -12.40 -2.78 9.52
C SER A 13 -11.06 -3.25 8.97
N GLY A 14 -10.90 -4.58 8.81
CA GLY A 14 -9.69 -5.15 8.20
C GLY A 14 -9.39 -4.57 6.80
N THR A 15 -10.44 -4.37 5.99
CA THR A 15 -10.33 -3.72 4.68
C THR A 15 -9.89 -2.26 4.79
N ALA A 16 -10.44 -1.48 5.72
CA ALA A 16 -10.01 -0.10 5.95
C ALA A 16 -8.51 -0.02 6.34
N ARG A 17 -8.05 -0.95 7.19
CA ARG A 17 -6.63 -1.04 7.59
C ARG A 17 -5.73 -1.46 6.45
N ALA A 18 -6.13 -2.45 5.64
CA ALA A 18 -5.38 -2.87 4.47
C ALA A 18 -5.23 -1.72 3.45
N MET A 19 -6.32 -0.99 3.18
CA MET A 19 -6.28 0.20 2.32
C MET A 19 -5.36 1.29 2.88
N ALA A 20 -5.46 1.58 4.18
CA ALA A 20 -4.59 2.57 4.84
C ALA A 20 -3.11 2.15 4.78
N TYR A 21 -2.81 0.87 4.96
CA TYR A 21 -1.47 0.30 4.84
C TYR A 21 -0.92 0.43 3.41
N SER A 22 -1.70 0.06 2.39
CA SER A 22 -1.31 0.21 0.98
C SER A 22 -1.08 1.67 0.62
N LEU A 23 -1.93 2.60 1.08
CA LEU A 23 -1.77 4.03 0.84
C LEU A 23 -0.52 4.59 1.52
N LYS A 24 -0.20 4.17 2.76
CA LYS A 24 1.03 4.57 3.47
C LYS A 24 2.30 4.17 2.71
N ARG A 25 2.23 3.16 1.85
CA ARG A 25 3.36 2.61 1.09
C ARG A 25 3.32 2.90 -0.40
N TRP A 26 2.44 3.80 -0.83
CA TRP A 26 2.19 4.09 -2.23
C TRP A 26 3.48 4.42 -3.00
N GLU A 27 4.36 5.26 -2.45
CA GLU A 27 5.64 5.63 -3.08
C GLU A 27 6.53 4.43 -3.39
N ALA A 28 6.59 3.46 -2.47
CA ALA A 28 7.38 2.24 -2.67
C ALA A 28 6.73 1.30 -3.71
N LEU A 29 5.40 1.24 -3.73
CA LEU A 29 4.64 0.44 -4.70
C LEU A 29 4.69 1.02 -6.12
N THR A 30 4.84 2.33 -6.28
CA THR A 30 4.93 2.98 -7.59
C THR A 30 6.35 3.09 -8.13
N ARG A 31 7.37 2.81 -7.31
CA ARG A 31 8.78 2.94 -7.69
C ARG A 31 9.15 2.11 -8.93
N TYR A 32 8.46 0.99 -9.14
CA TYR A 32 8.62 0.13 -10.32
C TYR A 32 8.18 0.79 -11.63
N LEU A 33 7.36 1.84 -11.56
CA LEU A 33 6.96 2.60 -12.75
C LEU A 33 8.10 3.48 -13.28
N ASP A 34 9.01 3.90 -12.40
CA ASP A 34 10.15 4.75 -12.73
C ASP A 34 11.45 3.95 -12.92
N ASP A 35 11.55 2.75 -12.31
CA ASP A 35 12.72 1.89 -12.32
C ASP A 35 12.33 0.42 -12.63
N GLY A 36 12.46 0.04 -13.90
CA GLY A 36 12.07 -1.27 -14.43
C GLY A 36 13.01 -2.42 -14.09
N ASP A 37 14.15 -2.14 -13.44
CA ASP A 37 15.11 -3.16 -12.99
C ASP A 37 14.77 -3.69 -11.59
N ALA A 38 13.84 -3.03 -10.88
CA ALA A 38 13.42 -3.45 -9.56
C ALA A 38 12.48 -4.68 -9.64
N PRO A 39 12.71 -5.73 -8.84
CA PRO A 39 11.90 -6.95 -8.86
C PRO A 39 10.47 -6.65 -8.41
N ILE A 40 9.47 -7.03 -9.23
CA ILE A 40 8.04 -6.73 -9.04
C ILE A 40 7.44 -7.32 -7.75
N ASP A 41 8.18 -8.19 -7.05
CA ASP A 41 7.77 -8.68 -5.74
C ASP A 41 7.96 -7.60 -4.67
N ASN A 42 6.90 -7.38 -3.88
CA ASN A 42 6.85 -6.34 -2.85
C ASN A 42 7.63 -6.73 -1.57
N ASN A 43 8.38 -7.84 -1.59
CA ASN A 43 9.03 -8.40 -0.41
C ASN A 43 9.94 -7.36 0.24
N TRP A 44 10.75 -6.65 -0.54
CA TRP A 44 11.70 -5.66 -0.02
C TRP A 44 11.01 -4.57 0.81
N VAL A 45 9.85 -4.10 0.36
CA VAL A 45 9.04 -3.10 1.07
C VAL A 45 8.43 -3.69 2.34
N GLU A 46 7.99 -4.95 2.30
CA GLU A 46 7.43 -5.66 3.46
C GLU A 46 8.48 -5.90 4.56
N TRP A 47 9.67 -6.38 4.20
CA TRP A 47 10.77 -6.63 5.16
C TRP A 47 11.26 -5.37 5.86
N ARG A 48 11.39 -4.24 5.15
CA ARG A 48 11.89 -2.97 5.74
C ARG A 48 10.99 -2.45 6.87
N ALA A 49 9.72 -2.80 6.86
CA ALA A 49 8.75 -2.28 7.82
C ALA A 49 8.35 -3.26 8.92
N GLY A 50 9.00 -4.43 8.97
CA GLY A 50 8.99 -5.32 10.14
C GLY A 50 10.10 -5.01 11.14
N SER A 51 10.88 -3.94 10.91
CA SER A 51 12.04 -3.54 11.72
C SER A 51 11.81 -2.27 12.55
N ASP A 52 10.59 -1.70 12.53
CA ASP A 52 10.17 -0.56 13.36
C ASP A 52 9.06 -0.99 14.35
#